data_AF-A0A2K3IVB0-F1
#
_entry.id   AF-A0A2K3IVB0-F1
#
_cell.length_a   1.000
_cell.length_b   1.000
_cell.length_c   1.000
_cell.angle_alpha   90.00
_cell.angle_beta   90.00
_cell.angle_gamma   90.00
#
_symmetry.space_group_name_H-M   'P 1'
#
loop_
_entity.id
_entity.type
_entity.pdbx_description
1 polymer ?
#
loop_
_entity_poly.entity_id
_entity_poly.type
_entity_poly.pdbx_seq_one_letter_code
_entity_poly.pdbx_strand_id
1 'polypeptide(L)'
;MKYDIILVVWNDALSFDGEEFRKETFSLCPTVQVGLLTKEDNGILQLCYGFSTDVVSPECDYINIPSSLITYRKKLGVFDFDTRSVL
;
A
#
# COMPACT_ATOMS: atom_id res chain seq x y z
N MET A 1 -6.12 8.21 -17.31
CA MET A 1 -6.23 8.54 -15.87
C MET A 1 -4.85 8.41 -15.24
N LYS A 2 -4.45 9.30 -14.32
CA LYS A 2 -3.10 9.31 -13.71
C LYS A 2 -3.14 8.92 -12.23
N TYR A 3 -2.17 8.14 -11.78
CA TYR A 3 -2.04 7.68 -10.39
C TYR A 3 -0.64 7.95 -9.86
N ASP A 4 -0.53 8.32 -8.59
CA ASP A 4 0.76 8.45 -7.94
C ASP A 4 1.31 7.06 -7.60
N ILE A 5 2.56 6.80 -7.99
CA ILE A 5 3.30 5.62 -7.53
C ILE A 5 3.91 5.99 -6.19
N ILE A 6 3.54 5.28 -5.13
CA ILE A 6 4.05 5.55 -3.79
C ILE A 6 4.67 4.32 -3.16
N LEU A 7 5.73 4.55 -2.39
CA LEU A 7 6.30 3.62 -1.45
C LEU A 7 5.84 4.00 -0.05
N VAL A 8 5.40 3.01 0.72
CA VAL A 8 4.95 3.15 2.09
C VAL A 8 5.68 2.12 2.94
N VAL A 9 6.30 2.57 4.04
CA VAL A 9 6.68 1.68 5.14
C VAL A 9 5.62 1.87 6.21
N TRP A 10 5.02 0.77 6.62
CA TRP A 10 3.97 0.78 7.61
C TRP A 10 4.15 -0.40 8.55
N ASN A 11 3.70 -0.23 9.78
CA ASN A 11 3.77 -1.28 10.76
C ASN A 11 2.57 -2.18 10.57
N ASP A 12 2.79 -3.30 9.90
CA ASP A 12 1.78 -4.32 9.77
C ASP A 12 1.64 -5.03 11.12
N ALA A 13 0.48 -4.84 11.73
CA ALA A 13 0.11 -5.50 12.95
C ALA A 13 -0.35 -6.93 12.60
N LEU A 14 0.60 -7.80 12.22
CA LEU A 14 0.31 -9.23 12.22
C LEU A 14 0.11 -9.64 13.69
N SER A 15 -1.15 -9.63 14.13
CA SER A 15 -1.57 -10.38 15.29
C SER A 15 -1.33 -11.85 14.95
N PHE A 16 -0.27 -12.43 15.49
CA PHE A 16 -0.14 -13.87 15.54
C PHE A 16 -1.32 -14.40 16.36
N ASP A 17 -2.37 -14.84 15.68
CA ASP A 17 -3.52 -15.50 16.29
C ASP A 17 -3.04 -16.81 16.91
N GLY A 18 -2.91 -16.84 18.23
CA GLY A 18 -2.69 -18.11 18.94
C GLY A 18 -2.14 -18.00 20.36
N GLU A 19 -1.38 -16.96 20.70
CA GLU A 19 -0.82 -16.83 22.05
C GLU A 19 -1.21 -15.51 22.70
N GLU A 20 -1.54 -15.59 23.99
CA GLU A 20 -2.04 -14.50 24.82
C GLU A 20 -1.38 -13.14 24.52
N PHE A 21 -2.21 -12.12 24.33
CA PHE A 21 -1.84 -10.71 24.15
C PHE A 21 -0.87 -10.23 25.24
N ARG A 22 0.44 -10.41 25.04
CA ARG A 22 1.49 -9.77 25.84
C ARG A 22 1.89 -8.47 25.15
N LYS A 23 1.38 -7.35 25.65
CA LYS A 23 1.69 -5.98 25.17
C LYS A 23 3.20 -5.69 25.10
N GLU A 24 4.01 -6.42 25.85
CA GLU A 24 5.47 -6.24 25.96
C GLU A 24 6.26 -6.86 24.80
N THR A 25 5.67 -7.79 24.04
CA THR A 25 6.32 -8.49 22.91
C THR A 25 5.77 -8.09 21.55
N PHE A 26 4.99 -7.01 21.48
CA PHE A 26 4.46 -6.50 20.22
C PHE A 26 5.59 -5.88 19.39
N SER A 27 6.25 -6.69 18.57
CA SER A 27 7.13 -6.19 17.53
C SER A 27 6.26 -5.78 16.35
N LEU A 28 6.08 -4.48 16.17
CA LEU A 28 5.57 -3.92 14.92
C LEU A 28 6.48 -4.44 13.80
N CYS A 29 5.94 -5.20 12.84
CA CYS A 29 6.69 -5.66 11.68
C CYS A 29 6.63 -4.57 10.61
N PRO A 30 7.72 -3.82 10.37
CA PRO A 30 7.71 -2.82 9.30
C PRO A 30 7.62 -3.52 7.95
N THR A 31 6.51 -3.31 7.26
CA THR A 31 6.24 -3.82 5.92
C THR A 31 6.45 -2.70 4.91
N VAL A 32 7.20 -3.00 3.83
CA VAL A 32 7.37 -2.09 2.70
C VAL A 32 6.36 -2.47 1.63
N GLN A 33 5.49 -1.54 1.27
CA GLN A 33 4.54 -1.69 0.18
C GLN A 33 4.77 -0.62 -0.88
N VAL A 34 4.75 -1.02 -2.16
CA VAL A 34 4.74 -0.11 -3.30
C VAL A 34 3.47 -0.36 -4.10
N GLY A 35 2.83 0.70 -4.59
CA GLY A 35 1.62 0.57 -5.41
C GLY A 35 1.14 1.90 -5.96
N LEU A 36 0.08 1.83 -6.76
CA LEU A 36 -0.64 3.01 -7.25
C LEU A 36 -1.59 3.49 -6.16
N LEU A 37 -1.50 4.77 -5.79
CA LEU A 37 -2.46 5.38 -4.89
C LEU A 37 -3.79 5.58 -5.61
N THR A 38 -4.78 4.76 -5.26
CA THR A 38 -6.12 4.81 -5.88
C THR A 38 -7.12 5.61 -5.06
N LYS A 39 -6.92 5.67 -3.74
CA LYS A 39 -7.80 6.39 -2.83
C LYS A 39 -7.07 6.76 -1.53
N GLU A 40 -7.38 7.94 -0.99
CA GLU A 40 -6.95 8.36 0.35
C GLU A 40 -8.13 9.07 1.02
N ASP A 41 -8.80 8.38 1.95
CA ASP A 41 -9.96 8.92 2.65
C ASP A 41 -10.06 8.42 4.09
N ASN A 42 -10.53 9.30 4.99
CA ASN A 42 -10.76 8.97 6.41
C ASN A 42 -9.56 8.31 7.11
N GLY A 43 -8.34 8.70 6.73
CA GLY A 43 -7.11 8.12 7.30
C GLY A 43 -6.80 6.70 6.80
N ILE A 44 -7.45 6.22 5.74
CA ILE A 44 -7.11 4.98 5.06
C ILE A 44 -6.50 5.33 3.70
N LEU A 45 -5.35 4.72 3.42
CA LEU A 45 -4.66 4.84 2.15
C LEU A 45 -4.81 3.52 1.40
N GLN A 46 -5.41 3.56 0.21
CA GLN A 46 -5.60 2.38 -0.65
C GLN A 46 -4.56 2.34 -1.76
N LEU A 47 -3.84 1.21 -1.86
CA LEU A 47 -2.89 0.94 -2.92
C LEU A 47 -3.38 -0.21 -3.80
N CYS A 48 -3.39 0.00 -5.11
CA CYS A 48 -3.44 -1.08 -6.09
C CYS A 48 -2.02 -1.62 -6.29
N TYR A 49 -1.82 -2.92 -6.06
CA TYR A 49 -0.55 -3.62 -6.19
C TYR A 49 -0.72 -4.84 -7.11
N GLY A 50 0.41 -5.39 -7.59
CA GLY A 50 0.38 -6.54 -8.52
C GLY A 50 -0.23 -6.24 -9.88
N PHE A 51 -0.40 -4.96 -10.24
CA PHE A 51 -0.96 -4.57 -11.54
C PHE A 51 0.07 -4.79 -12.67
N SER A 52 -0.43 -5.19 -13.84
CA SER A 52 0.36 -5.31 -15.05
C SER A 52 0.02 -4.19 -16.03
N THR A 53 1.04 -3.64 -16.69
CA THR A 53 0.89 -2.69 -17.80
C THR A 53 0.30 -3.34 -19.06
N ASP A 54 0.30 -4.67 -19.12
CA ASP A 54 0.06 -5.41 -20.36
C ASP A 54 -1.39 -5.94 -20.45
N VAL A 55 -2.09 -6.05 -19.32
CA VAL A 55 -3.43 -6.64 -19.26
C VAL A 55 -4.52 -5.58 -19.51
N VAL A 56 -5.49 -5.91 -20.38
CA VAL A 56 -6.58 -5.01 -20.84
C VAL A 56 -7.64 -4.76 -19.77
N SER A 57 -7.67 -5.58 -18.71
CA SER A 57 -8.49 -5.42 -17.52
C SER A 57 -7.58 -5.20 -16.31
N PRO A 58 -7.84 -4.21 -15.44
CA PRO A 58 -7.07 -4.02 -14.21
C PRO A 58 -7.54 -5.06 -13.18
N GLU A 59 -7.20 -6.32 -13.40
CA GLU A 59 -7.14 -7.25 -12.28
C GLU A 59 -5.92 -6.83 -11.46
N CYS A 60 -6.15 -5.99 -10.47
CA CYS A 60 -5.17 -5.71 -9.44
C CYS A 60 -5.77 -5.96 -8.07
N ASP A 61 -4.89 -6.39 -7.17
CA ASP A 61 -5.22 -6.50 -5.77
C ASP A 61 -5.10 -5.14 -5.10
N TYR A 62 -5.90 -4.93 -4.08
CA TYR A 62 -5.90 -3.69 -3.31
C TYR A 62 -5.54 -3.98 -1.87
N ILE A 63 -4.71 -3.11 -1.30
CA ILE A 63 -4.42 -3.09 0.13
C ILE A 63 -4.85 -1.77 0.72
N ASN A 64 -5.53 -1.83 1.86
CA ASN A 64 -5.94 -0.67 2.63
C ASN A 64 -5.02 -0.54 3.85
N ILE A 65 -4.24 0.53 3.89
CA ILE A 65 -3.26 0.81 4.94
C ILE A 65 -3.80 1.95 5.81
N PRO A 66 -4.05 1.73 7.11
CA PRO A 66 -4.36 2.81 8.03
C PRO A 66 -3.19 3.78 8.12
N SER A 67 -3.45 5.07 7.90
CA SER A 67 -2.44 6.13 7.90
C SER A 67 -1.73 6.27 9.25
N SER A 68 -2.41 5.90 10.34
CA SER A 68 -1.84 5.85 11.68
C SER A 68 -0.75 4.78 11.86
N LEU A 69 -0.68 3.79 10.97
CA LEU A 69 0.34 2.75 10.97
C LEU A 69 1.50 3.06 10.02
N ILE A 70 1.39 4.11 9.20
CA ILE A 70 2.43 4.51 8.26
C ILE A 70 3.57 5.22 9.02
N THR A 71 4.78 4.69 8.88
CA THR A 71 5.99 5.27 9.48
C THR A 71 6.81 6.06 8.47
N TYR A 72 6.69 5.73 7.17
CA TYR A 72 7.36 6.45 6.09
C TYR A 72 6.54 6.38 4.80
N ARG A 73 6.55 7.47 4.03
CA ARG A 73 5.92 7.56 2.70
C ARG A 73 6.81 8.35 1.75
N LYS A 74 6.91 7.89 0.50
CA LYS A 74 7.59 8.61 -0.58
C LYS A 74 6.86 8.43 -1.91
N LYS A 75 6.62 9.53 -2.62
CA LYS A 75 6.20 9.51 -4.03
C LYS A 75 7.39 9.16 -4.90
N LEU A 76 7.24 8.13 -5.73
CA LEU A 76 8.26 7.64 -6.65
C LEU A 76 8.07 8.16 -8.07
N GLY A 77 6.84 8.42 -8.48
CA GLY A 77 6.52 8.89 -9.83
C GLY A 77 5.01 8.97 -10.05
N VAL A 78 4.62 9.07 -11.33
CA VAL A 78 3.22 9.07 -11.75
C VAL A 78 3.05 8.00 -12.83
N PHE A 79 2.06 7.13 -12.68
CA PHE A 79 1.64 6.20 -13.71
C PHE A 79 0.47 6.81 -14.50
N ASP A 80 0.59 6.85 -15.82
CA ASP A 80 -0.48 7.24 -16.72
C ASP A 80 -1.10 5.99 -17.35
N PHE A 81 -2.36 5.71 -17.00
CA PHE A 81 -3.09 4.55 -17.49
C PHE A 81 -3.45 4.68 -18.98
N ASP A 82 -3.60 5.91 -19.50
CA ASP A 82 -3.99 6.12 -20.91
C ASP A 82 -2.83 5.79 -21.84
N THR A 83 -1.59 6.10 -21.43
CA THR A 83 -0.36 5.81 -22.17
C THR A 83 0.35 4.55 -21.70
N ARG A 84 -0.11 3.92 -20.60
CA ARG A 84 0.51 2.77 -19.94
C ARG A 84 1.99 2.98 -19.61
N SER A 85 2.35 4.18 -19.14
CA SER A 85 3.73 4.55 -18.88
C SER A 85 3.93 5.22 -17.52
N VAL A 86 5.14 5.09 -16.99
CA VAL A 86 5.61 5.90 -15.85
C VAL A 86 6.19 7.20 -16.39
N LEU A 87 5.73 8.33 -15.84
CA LEU A 87 6.14 9.69 -16.19
C LEU A 87 7.19 10.24 -15.21
#